data_AF-A0A1I0S676-F1
#
_entry.id   AF-A0A1I0S676-F1
#
_cell.length_a   1.000
_cell.length_b   1.000
_cell.length_c   1.000
_cell.angle_alpha   90.00
_cell.angle_beta   90.00
_cell.angle_gamma   90.00
#
_symmetry.space_group_name_H-M   'P 1'
#
loop_
_entity.id
_entity.type
_entity.pdbx_description
1 polymer ?
#
loop_
_entity_poly.entity_id
_entity_poly.type
_entity_poly.pdbx_seq_one_letter_code
_entity_poly.pdbx_strand_id
1 'polypeptide(L)'
;MAAPKSILSLRLDGGMLCLDIVNTVDNRKKEMHHDYLNGFKDLLQWYGHTGGLSPKIIHTLERLAKDYPQKAAVVFEKCIALRELLHRLFIAAIANKPPAPADQMQFNAYIAEAYANIEVSWKAGARQLLFNAPALEQVYWWLVKSAVELLTTDKSQSIKECPACGWLFLDKSRNGSRRWCSMSTCGDVDKVTRNYQRTKRNKP
;
A
#
# COMPACT_ATOMS: atom_id res chain seq x y z
N MET A 1 -16.09 19.44 -13.38
CA MET A 1 -15.65 19.25 -11.98
C MET A 1 -14.93 17.91 -11.92
N ALA A 2 -13.77 17.83 -11.27
CA ALA A 2 -13.11 16.53 -11.05
C ALA A 2 -14.03 15.66 -10.16
N ALA A 3 -14.16 14.37 -10.48
CA ALA A 3 -14.95 13.45 -9.67
C ALA A 3 -14.43 13.45 -8.21
N PRO A 4 -15.33 13.29 -7.21
CA PRO A 4 -14.90 13.24 -5.82
C PRO A 4 -13.92 12.08 -5.61
N LYS A 5 -12.80 12.37 -4.95
CA LYS A 5 -11.82 11.35 -4.59
C LYS A 5 -12.49 10.35 -3.64
N SER A 6 -12.56 9.11 -4.10
CA SER A 6 -13.11 7.99 -3.35
C SER A 6 -12.25 6.75 -3.56
N ILE A 7 -12.40 5.78 -2.66
CA ILE A 7 -11.68 4.50 -2.72
C ILE A 7 -11.96 3.77 -4.04
N LEU A 8 -13.19 3.81 -4.55
CA LEU A 8 -13.55 3.17 -5.82
C LEU A 8 -12.91 3.84 -7.04
N SER A 9 -12.58 5.13 -6.93
CA SER A 9 -11.86 5.87 -7.97
C SER A 9 -10.33 5.81 -7.80
N LEU A 10 -9.84 5.25 -6.68
CA LEU A 10 -8.41 5.17 -6.40
C LEU A 10 -7.74 4.22 -7.41
N ARG A 11 -6.64 4.68 -8.00
CA ARG A 11 -5.87 3.87 -8.94
C ARG A 11 -4.96 2.90 -8.18
N LEU A 12 -4.89 1.66 -8.65
CA LEU A 12 -4.07 0.59 -8.07
C LEU A 12 -2.79 0.37 -8.89
N ASP A 13 -1.93 1.39 -8.86
CA ASP A 13 -0.72 1.45 -9.70
C ASP A 13 0.53 0.87 -9.01
N GLY A 14 0.44 0.46 -7.74
CA GLY A 14 1.55 -0.04 -6.94
C GLY A 14 2.01 -1.43 -7.39
N GLY A 15 1.07 -2.27 -7.80
CA GLY A 15 1.34 -3.59 -8.39
C GLY A 15 1.62 -4.71 -7.39
N MET A 16 1.51 -4.40 -6.09
CA MET A 16 1.47 -5.30 -4.94
C MET A 16 0.67 -4.64 -3.81
N LEU A 17 -0.04 -5.44 -3.00
CA LEU A 17 -0.94 -4.97 -1.95
C LEU A 17 -0.25 -4.03 -0.95
N CYS A 18 0.98 -4.34 -0.53
CA CYS A 18 1.77 -3.51 0.38
C CYS A 18 2.17 -2.15 -0.22
N LEU A 19 2.25 -2.02 -1.54
CA LEU A 19 2.49 -0.73 -2.22
C LEU A 19 1.18 0.02 -2.42
N ASP A 20 0.10 -0.69 -2.76
CA ASP A 20 -1.21 -0.09 -2.97
C ASP A 20 -1.79 0.52 -1.68
N ILE A 21 -1.52 -0.07 -0.50
CA ILE A 21 -1.91 0.56 0.78
C ILE A 21 -1.14 1.86 1.01
N VAL A 22 0.16 1.89 0.71
CA VAL A 22 0.99 3.11 0.84
C VAL A 22 0.47 4.23 -0.07
N ASN A 23 -0.08 3.86 -1.23
CA ASN A 23 -0.65 4.77 -2.21
C ASN A 23 -2.10 5.20 -1.92
N THR A 24 -2.70 4.81 -0.79
CA THR A 24 -3.96 5.42 -0.31
C THR A 24 -3.76 6.83 0.24
N VAL A 25 -2.53 7.34 0.24
CA VAL A 25 -2.24 8.76 0.41
C VAL A 25 -2.00 9.35 -0.97
N ASP A 26 -2.89 10.24 -1.40
CA ASP A 26 -2.73 10.93 -2.68
C ASP A 26 -1.48 11.82 -2.67
N ASN A 27 -0.79 11.91 -3.80
CA ASN A 27 0.31 12.86 -4.02
C ASN A 27 1.17 13.22 -2.79
N ARG A 28 2.01 12.27 -2.34
CA ARG A 28 2.95 12.43 -1.21
C ARG A 28 4.02 13.52 -1.41
N LYS A 29 4.12 14.12 -2.61
CA LYS A 29 5.01 15.26 -2.89
C LYS A 29 4.36 16.62 -2.56
N LYS A 30 3.07 16.66 -2.23
CA LYS A 30 2.37 17.87 -1.78
C LYS A 30 2.32 17.93 -0.25
N GLU A 31 2.50 19.13 0.31
CA GLU A 31 2.34 19.37 1.76
C GLU A 31 0.95 18.96 2.24
N MET A 32 -0.10 19.41 1.55
CA MET A 32 -1.47 18.96 1.77
C MET A 32 -1.83 17.87 0.77
N HIS A 33 -2.03 16.67 1.28
CA HIS A 33 -2.49 15.51 0.53
C HIS A 33 -3.82 14.98 1.06
N HIS A 34 -4.55 14.30 0.19
CA HIS A 34 -5.78 13.62 0.57
C HIS A 34 -5.46 12.18 1.00
N ASP A 35 -5.89 11.81 2.19
CA ASP A 35 -5.93 10.42 2.63
C ASP A 35 -7.28 9.80 2.26
N TYR A 36 -7.24 8.70 1.51
CA TYR A 36 -8.46 7.99 1.10
C TYR A 36 -9.07 7.14 2.23
N LEU A 37 -8.36 6.94 3.35
CA LEU A 37 -8.79 6.11 4.46
C LEU A 37 -9.13 6.97 5.68
N ASN A 38 -10.41 6.99 6.08
CA ASN A 38 -10.90 7.75 7.25
C ASN A 38 -11.47 6.84 8.34
N GLY A 39 -11.37 5.52 8.18
CA GLY A 39 -11.76 4.55 9.20
C GLY A 39 -11.72 3.10 8.71
N PHE A 40 -12.08 2.18 9.60
CA PHE A 40 -12.03 0.74 9.31
C PHE A 40 -12.95 0.33 8.15
N LYS A 41 -14.09 1.00 7.97
CA LYS A 41 -15.01 0.75 6.85
C LYS A 41 -14.35 1.05 5.50
N ASP A 42 -13.63 2.17 5.42
CA ASP A 42 -12.89 2.57 4.22
C ASP A 42 -11.81 1.54 3.90
N LEU A 43 -11.09 1.05 4.92
CA LEU A 43 -10.10 0.00 4.76
C LEU A 43 -10.70 -1.29 4.17
N LEU A 44 -11.89 -1.71 4.61
CA LEU A 44 -12.59 -2.85 4.02
C LEU A 44 -13.07 -2.60 2.59
N GLN A 45 -13.55 -1.39 2.29
CA GLN A 45 -13.91 -1.00 0.93
C GLN A 45 -12.68 -1.01 0.00
N TRP A 46 -11.52 -0.57 0.50
CA TRP A 46 -10.25 -0.62 -0.23
C TRP A 46 -9.79 -2.05 -0.48
N TYR A 47 -9.95 -2.94 0.50
CA TYR A 47 -9.73 -4.38 0.30
C TYR A 47 -10.64 -4.99 -0.76
N GLY A 48 -11.91 -4.57 -0.80
CA GLY A 48 -12.84 -4.95 -1.87
C GLY A 48 -12.38 -4.44 -3.24
N HIS A 49 -11.94 -3.19 -3.32
CA HIS A 49 -11.45 -2.56 -4.55
C HIS A 49 -10.17 -3.22 -5.09
N THR A 50 -9.26 -3.62 -4.21
CA THR A 50 -8.03 -4.35 -4.58
C THR A 50 -8.26 -5.82 -4.90
N GLY A 51 -9.38 -6.40 -4.46
CA GLY A 51 -9.58 -7.84 -4.43
C GLY A 51 -8.64 -8.56 -3.45
N GLY A 52 -7.98 -7.84 -2.54
CA GLY A 52 -7.02 -8.40 -1.59
C GLY A 52 -7.67 -9.29 -0.51
N LEU A 53 -8.97 -9.14 -0.28
CA LEU A 53 -9.78 -10.02 0.56
C LEU A 53 -11.02 -10.49 -0.20
N SER A 54 -11.42 -11.74 0.04
CA SER A 54 -12.66 -12.26 -0.52
C SER A 54 -13.90 -11.55 0.08
N PRO A 55 -15.01 -11.44 -0.66
CA PRO A 55 -16.25 -10.85 -0.15
C PRO A 55 -16.74 -11.49 1.15
N LYS A 56 -16.53 -12.81 1.30
CA LYS A 56 -16.88 -13.55 2.53
C LYS A 56 -16.08 -13.10 3.75
N ILE A 57 -14.77 -12.87 3.58
CA ILE A 57 -13.92 -12.36 4.66
C ILE A 57 -14.32 -10.92 4.99
N ILE A 58 -14.51 -10.07 3.98
CA ILE A 58 -14.94 -8.68 4.17
C ILE A 58 -16.24 -8.63 5.00
N HIS A 59 -17.27 -9.40 4.62
CA HIS A 59 -18.52 -9.44 5.37
C HIS A 59 -18.35 -9.91 6.83
N THR A 60 -17.45 -10.87 7.06
CA THR A 60 -17.13 -11.35 8.41
C THR A 60 -16.48 -10.24 9.25
N LEU A 61 -15.54 -9.49 8.67
CA LEU A 61 -14.86 -8.38 9.32
C LEU A 61 -15.80 -7.19 9.55
N GLU A 62 -16.74 -6.92 8.63
CA GLU A 62 -17.78 -5.91 8.82
C GLU A 62 -18.65 -6.21 10.05
N ARG A 63 -19.05 -7.48 10.21
CA ARG A 63 -19.83 -7.90 11.39
C ARG A 63 -19.01 -7.76 12.67
N LEU A 64 -17.76 -8.25 12.68
CA LEU A 64 -16.87 -8.11 13.83
C LEU A 64 -16.61 -6.64 14.20
N ALA A 65 -16.47 -5.75 13.21
CA ALA A 65 -16.26 -4.33 13.46
C ALA A 65 -17.49 -3.65 14.06
N LYS A 66 -18.71 -4.13 13.73
CA LYS A 66 -19.95 -3.67 14.39
C LYS A 66 -20.04 -4.15 15.83
N ASP A 67 -19.64 -5.39 16.09
CA ASP A 67 -19.68 -5.98 17.44
C ASP A 67 -18.59 -5.38 18.35
N TYR A 68 -17.44 -4.99 17.78
CA TYR A 68 -16.28 -4.47 18.50
C TYR A 68 -15.73 -3.15 17.90
N PRO A 69 -16.49 -2.04 17.95
CA PRO A 69 -16.13 -0.80 17.25
C PRO A 69 -14.84 -0.14 17.78
N GLN A 70 -14.61 -0.19 19.10
CA GLN A 70 -13.38 0.35 19.70
C GLN A 70 -12.15 -0.43 19.24
N LYS A 71 -12.26 -1.76 19.16
CA LYS A 71 -11.17 -2.61 18.64
C LYS A 71 -10.92 -2.33 17.16
N ALA A 72 -11.97 -2.16 16.36
CA ALA A 72 -11.84 -1.80 14.95
C ALA A 72 -11.11 -0.47 14.74
N ALA A 73 -11.39 0.54 15.58
CA ALA A 73 -10.66 1.81 15.56
C ALA A 73 -9.17 1.63 15.90
N VAL A 74 -8.84 0.89 16.95
CA VAL A 74 -7.43 0.60 17.31
C VAL A 74 -6.70 -0.15 16.19
N VAL A 75 -7.35 -1.14 15.58
CA VAL A 75 -6.78 -1.89 14.45
C VAL A 75 -6.60 -0.99 13.22
N PHE A 76 -7.54 -0.07 12.96
CA PHE A 76 -7.40 0.91 11.90
C PHE A 76 -6.17 1.79 12.11
N GLU A 77 -5.99 2.36 13.32
CA GLU A 77 -4.80 3.16 13.64
C GLU A 77 -3.50 2.36 13.51
N LYS A 78 -3.47 1.10 13.95
CA LYS A 78 -2.35 0.18 13.69
C LYS A 78 -2.05 0.03 12.19
N CYS A 79 -3.09 -0.13 11.37
CA CYS A 79 -2.93 -0.25 9.93
C CYS A 79 -2.37 1.04 9.29
N ILE A 80 -2.81 2.21 9.74
CA ILE A 80 -2.27 3.50 9.28
C ILE A 80 -0.81 3.67 9.72
N ALA A 81 -0.48 3.32 10.95
CA ALA A 81 0.90 3.32 11.44
C ALA A 81 1.80 2.37 10.63
N LEU A 82 1.31 1.16 10.30
CA LEU A 82 2.00 0.23 9.42
C LEU A 82 2.17 0.82 8.01
N ARG A 83 1.15 1.47 7.45
CA ARG A 83 1.23 2.11 6.12
C ARG A 83 2.37 3.12 6.05
N GLU A 84 2.49 3.99 7.05
CA GLU A 84 3.57 4.99 7.08
C GLU A 84 4.95 4.36 7.36
N LEU A 85 5.00 3.30 8.16
CA LEU A 85 6.21 2.50 8.35
C LEU A 85 6.67 1.85 7.04
N LEU A 86 5.76 1.19 6.31
CA LEU A 86 6.05 0.57 5.02
C LEU A 86 6.57 1.61 4.02
N HIS A 87 5.98 2.80 3.97
CA HIS A 87 6.49 3.88 3.14
C HIS A 87 7.98 4.18 3.45
N ARG A 88 8.34 4.36 4.73
CA ARG A 88 9.75 4.63 5.13
C ARG A 88 10.68 3.47 4.77
N LEU A 89 10.26 2.22 5.00
CA LEU A 89 11.04 1.03 4.64
C LEU A 89 11.30 0.95 3.13
N PHE A 90 10.28 1.19 2.31
CA PHE A 90 10.43 1.15 0.86
C PHE A 90 11.27 2.31 0.32
N ILE A 91 11.17 3.50 0.92
CA ILE A 91 12.07 4.62 0.57
C ILE A 91 13.53 4.27 0.90
N ALA A 92 13.80 3.63 2.04
CA ALA A 92 15.15 3.15 2.37
C ALA A 92 15.63 2.09 1.35
N ALA A 93 14.76 1.14 0.97
CA ALA A 93 15.05 0.13 -0.04
C ALA A 93 15.36 0.75 -1.42
N ILE A 94 14.58 1.73 -1.88
CA ILE A 94 14.83 2.48 -3.13
C ILE A 94 16.19 3.18 -3.07
N ALA A 95 16.56 3.74 -1.92
CA ALA A 95 17.84 4.40 -1.71
C ALA A 95 19.01 3.41 -1.54
N ASN A 96 18.74 2.10 -1.56
CA ASN A 96 19.70 1.03 -1.27
C ASN A 96 20.44 1.24 0.06
N LYS A 97 19.69 1.63 1.10
CA LYS A 97 20.19 1.87 2.46
C LYS A 97 19.39 1.05 3.46
N PRO A 98 20.00 0.66 4.60
CA PRO A 98 19.24 0.09 5.70
C PRO A 98 18.22 1.13 6.20
N PRO A 99 17.00 0.68 6.60
CA PRO A 99 16.06 1.55 7.29
C PRO A 99 16.59 1.96 8.66
N ALA A 100 15.93 2.93 9.30
CA ALA A 100 16.25 3.28 10.69
C ALA A 100 16.08 2.05 11.60
N PRO A 101 16.97 1.83 12.60
CA PRO A 101 16.87 0.67 13.49
C PRO A 101 15.52 0.53 14.20
N ALA A 102 14.90 1.66 14.57
CA ALA A 102 13.57 1.68 15.19
C ALA A 102 12.47 1.20 14.21
N ASP A 103 12.53 1.63 12.95
CA ASP A 103 11.58 1.18 11.91
C ASP A 103 11.74 -0.32 11.64
N GLN A 104 12.98 -0.82 11.57
CA GLN A 104 13.26 -2.24 11.40
C GLN A 104 12.71 -3.07 12.58
N MET A 105 12.98 -2.64 13.82
CA MET A 105 12.47 -3.29 15.02
C MET A 105 10.94 -3.30 15.05
N GLN A 106 10.31 -2.18 14.72
CA GLN A 106 8.85 -2.08 14.68
C GLN A 106 8.24 -3.00 13.61
N PHE A 107 8.86 -3.08 12.42
CA PHE A 107 8.38 -3.99 11.38
C PHE A 107 8.55 -5.45 11.77
N ASN A 108 9.65 -5.82 12.42
CA ASN A 108 9.86 -7.16 12.95
C ASN A 108 8.79 -7.54 14.00
N ALA A 109 8.31 -6.60 14.81
CA ALA A 109 7.18 -6.83 15.72
C ALA A 109 5.87 -7.12 14.95
N TYR A 110 5.58 -6.38 13.88
CA TYR A 110 4.45 -6.66 12.98
C TYR A 110 4.57 -8.04 12.31
N ILE A 111 5.78 -8.44 11.89
CA ILE A 111 6.05 -9.78 11.33
C ILE A 111 5.73 -10.86 12.37
N ALA A 112 6.27 -10.74 13.58
CA ALA A 112 6.05 -11.72 14.64
C ALA A 112 4.55 -11.88 14.95
N GLU A 113 3.82 -10.77 15.07
CA GLU A 113 2.38 -10.78 15.32
C GLU A 113 1.60 -11.44 14.16
N ALA A 114 1.88 -11.08 12.91
CA ALA A 114 1.19 -11.63 11.75
C ALA A 114 1.48 -13.13 11.58
N TYR A 115 2.75 -13.53 11.65
CA TYR A 115 3.16 -14.91 11.37
C TYR A 115 2.80 -15.89 12.49
N ALA A 116 2.64 -15.42 13.73
CA ALA A 116 2.09 -16.22 14.82
C ALA A 116 0.63 -16.67 14.57
N ASN A 117 -0.07 -16.05 13.62
CA ASN A 117 -1.47 -16.34 13.31
C ASN A 117 -1.67 -17.01 11.94
N ILE A 118 -0.60 -17.25 11.17
CA ILE A 118 -0.69 -17.88 9.84
C ILE A 118 -0.89 -19.38 9.98
N GLU A 119 -1.82 -19.93 9.20
CA GLU A 119 -2.06 -21.36 9.06
C GLU A 119 -2.08 -21.79 7.58
N VAL A 120 -1.77 -23.05 7.33
CA VAL A 120 -1.92 -23.67 6.00
C VAL A 120 -3.12 -24.61 6.05
N SER A 121 -4.16 -24.29 5.28
CA SER A 121 -5.33 -25.14 5.11
C SER A 121 -5.17 -26.07 3.91
N TRP A 122 -5.52 -27.33 4.11
CA TRP A 122 -5.59 -28.35 3.08
C TRP A 122 -7.06 -28.68 2.83
N LYS A 123 -7.66 -28.06 1.81
CA LYS A 123 -9.07 -28.25 1.45
C LYS A 123 -9.23 -28.41 -0.05
N ALA A 124 -10.05 -29.38 -0.45
CA ALA A 124 -10.44 -29.63 -1.85
C ALA A 124 -9.24 -29.74 -2.83
N GLY A 125 -8.17 -30.43 -2.41
CA GLY A 125 -6.97 -30.61 -3.24
C GLY A 125 -6.10 -29.35 -3.40
N ALA A 126 -6.46 -28.24 -2.77
CA ALA A 126 -5.71 -27.00 -2.76
C ALA A 126 -5.07 -26.73 -1.39
N ARG A 127 -3.94 -26.03 -1.41
CA ARG A 127 -3.27 -25.48 -0.23
C ARG A 127 -3.53 -23.98 -0.20
N GLN A 128 -4.09 -23.49 0.89
CA GLN A 128 -4.38 -22.07 1.06
C GLN A 128 -3.75 -21.58 2.36
N LEU A 129 -3.12 -20.41 2.29
CA LEU A 129 -2.71 -19.69 3.48
C LEU A 129 -3.95 -19.00 4.07
N LEU A 130 -4.18 -19.20 5.36
CA LEU A 130 -5.26 -18.58 6.14
C LEU A 130 -4.68 -17.96 7.41
N PHE A 131 -5.52 -17.22 8.13
CA PHE A 131 -5.27 -16.89 9.53
C PHE A 131 -6.15 -17.76 10.43
N ASN A 132 -5.59 -18.16 11.57
CA ASN A 132 -6.17 -19.10 12.54
C ASN A 132 -7.59 -18.76 13.01
N ALA A 133 -7.97 -17.47 13.03
CA ALA A 133 -9.29 -17.01 13.40
C ALA A 133 -9.72 -15.76 12.60
N PRO A 134 -11.04 -15.52 12.45
CA PRO A 134 -11.56 -14.23 12.05
C PRO A 134 -11.17 -13.14 13.05
N ALA A 135 -10.05 -12.46 12.77
CA ALA A 135 -9.55 -11.33 13.54
C ALA A 135 -9.62 -10.04 12.70
N LEU A 136 -9.96 -8.91 13.34
CA LEU A 136 -9.94 -7.59 12.69
C LEU A 136 -8.52 -7.27 12.18
N GLU A 137 -7.52 -7.73 12.92
CA GLU A 137 -6.08 -7.61 12.68
C GLU A 137 -5.62 -8.18 11.33
N GLN A 138 -6.41 -9.07 10.70
CA GLN A 138 -6.12 -9.59 9.37
C GLN A 138 -5.90 -8.49 8.34
N VAL A 139 -6.57 -7.33 8.49
CA VAL A 139 -6.42 -6.18 7.58
C VAL A 139 -5.00 -5.60 7.56
N TYR A 140 -4.15 -5.86 8.55
CA TYR A 140 -2.74 -5.50 8.45
C TYR A 140 -1.83 -6.72 8.34
N TRP A 141 -2.23 -7.89 8.82
CA TRP A 141 -1.42 -9.11 8.63
C TRP A 141 -1.21 -9.47 7.16
N TRP A 142 -2.22 -9.29 6.30
CA TRP A 142 -2.06 -9.46 4.85
C TRP A 142 -1.08 -8.46 4.24
N LEU A 143 -1.05 -7.22 4.74
CA LEU A 143 -0.10 -6.19 4.30
C LEU A 143 1.32 -6.55 4.72
N VAL A 144 1.50 -7.02 5.96
CA VAL A 144 2.80 -7.50 6.48
C VAL A 144 3.32 -8.64 5.62
N LYS A 145 2.50 -9.66 5.35
CA LYS A 145 2.88 -10.77 4.45
C LYS A 145 3.30 -10.26 3.08
N SER A 146 2.50 -9.39 2.45
CA SER A 146 2.81 -8.81 1.15
C SER A 146 4.11 -7.98 1.17
N ALA A 147 4.40 -7.29 2.28
CA ALA A 147 5.62 -6.50 2.43
C ALA A 147 6.85 -7.39 2.62
N VAL A 148 6.75 -8.46 3.43
CA VAL A 148 7.82 -9.46 3.57
C VAL A 148 8.16 -10.06 2.21
N GLU A 149 7.16 -10.52 1.45
CA GLU A 149 7.37 -11.10 0.10
C GLU A 149 8.06 -10.14 -0.88
N LEU A 150 7.75 -8.85 -0.79
CA LEU A 150 8.39 -7.84 -1.63
C LEU A 150 9.83 -7.56 -1.19
N LEU A 151 10.07 -7.41 0.12
CA LEU A 151 11.37 -7.03 0.68
C LEU A 151 12.41 -8.16 0.66
N THR A 152 11.98 -9.43 0.71
CA THR A 152 12.88 -10.59 0.78
C THR A 152 13.13 -11.25 -0.58
N THR A 153 12.65 -10.65 -1.67
CA THR A 153 12.91 -11.14 -3.03
C THR A 153 13.60 -10.06 -3.87
N ASP A 154 14.15 -10.46 -5.02
CA ASP A 154 14.79 -9.53 -5.98
C ASP A 154 13.83 -8.44 -6.50
N LYS A 155 12.52 -8.64 -6.33
CA LYS A 155 11.50 -7.63 -6.65
C LYS A 155 11.69 -6.34 -5.85
N SER A 156 12.32 -6.39 -4.68
CA SER A 156 12.66 -5.20 -3.88
C SER A 156 13.49 -4.17 -4.67
N GLN A 157 14.38 -4.63 -5.57
CA GLN A 157 15.21 -3.76 -6.42
C GLN A 157 14.42 -3.08 -7.52
N SER A 158 13.21 -3.56 -7.81
CA SER A 158 12.32 -3.01 -8.83
C SER A 158 11.31 -2.01 -8.25
N ILE A 159 11.36 -1.71 -6.96
CA ILE A 159 10.52 -0.67 -6.35
C ILE A 159 11.03 0.70 -6.80
N LYS A 160 10.10 1.58 -7.20
CA LYS A 160 10.40 2.96 -7.59
C LYS A 160 9.43 3.94 -6.98
N GLU A 161 9.91 5.15 -6.70
CA GLU A 161 9.08 6.29 -6.35
C GLU A 161 8.74 7.09 -7.62
N CYS A 162 7.47 7.42 -7.81
CA CYS A 162 7.03 8.27 -8.91
C CYS A 162 7.50 9.72 -8.68
N PRO A 163 8.24 10.33 -9.62
CA PRO A 163 8.75 11.69 -9.44
C PRO A 163 7.67 12.77 -9.43
N ALA A 164 6.47 12.48 -9.95
CA ALA A 164 5.38 13.45 -10.05
C ALA A 164 4.49 13.51 -8.80
N CYS A 165 4.29 12.37 -8.12
CA CYS A 165 3.33 12.27 -7.02
C CYS A 165 3.85 11.52 -5.79
N GLY A 166 5.05 10.93 -5.82
CA GLY A 166 5.60 10.20 -4.68
C GLY A 166 4.98 8.82 -4.42
N TRP A 167 4.05 8.35 -5.26
CA TRP A 167 3.54 6.99 -5.16
C TRP A 167 4.63 5.95 -5.45
N LEU A 168 4.57 4.84 -4.72
CA LEU A 168 5.51 3.73 -4.87
C LEU A 168 4.92 2.68 -5.81
N PHE A 169 5.74 2.11 -6.68
CA PHE A 169 5.29 1.07 -7.60
C PHE A 169 6.39 0.07 -7.92
N LEU A 170 5.97 -1.14 -8.29
CA LEU A 170 6.85 -2.17 -8.82
C LEU A 170 7.03 -1.97 -10.33
N ASP A 171 8.27 -1.79 -10.78
CA ASP A 171 8.62 -1.76 -12.20
C ASP A 171 8.66 -3.19 -12.78
N LYS A 172 7.58 -3.55 -13.48
CA LYS A 172 7.46 -4.83 -14.19
C LYS A 172 7.88 -4.74 -15.66
N SER A 173 8.45 -3.62 -16.10
CA SER A 173 8.90 -3.49 -17.49
C SER A 173 10.17 -4.30 -17.75
N ARG A 174 10.29 -4.86 -18.96
CA ARG A 174 11.38 -5.78 -19.36
C ARG A 174 12.78 -5.26 -19.02
N ASN A 175 13.00 -3.94 -19.12
CA ASN A 175 14.31 -3.30 -18.93
C ASN A 175 14.36 -2.39 -17.71
N GLY A 176 13.40 -2.47 -16.77
CA GLY A 176 13.37 -1.58 -15.61
C GLY A 176 13.26 -0.09 -16.01
N SER A 177 12.51 0.20 -17.08
CA SER A 177 12.42 1.52 -17.72
C SER A 177 11.22 2.36 -17.25
N ARG A 178 10.27 1.77 -16.50
CA ARG A 178 9.08 2.50 -16.03
C ARG A 178 9.53 3.59 -15.05
N ARG A 179 9.14 4.83 -15.34
CA ARG A 179 9.49 5.99 -14.52
C ARG A 179 8.36 6.50 -13.63
N TRP A 180 7.11 6.29 -14.04
CA TRP A 180 5.94 6.82 -13.37
C TRP A 180 5.01 5.71 -12.91
N CYS A 181 4.29 5.94 -11.80
CA CYS A 181 3.24 5.03 -11.36
C CYS A 181 2.14 4.91 -12.42
N SER A 182 1.89 5.93 -13.24
CA SER A 182 1.09 5.78 -14.45
C SER A 182 1.53 6.76 -15.51
N MET A 183 1.62 6.27 -16.74
CA MET A 183 1.92 7.10 -17.89
C MET A 183 0.80 8.11 -18.15
N SER A 184 -0.46 7.68 -18.11
CA SER A 184 -1.62 8.52 -18.46
C SER A 184 -1.95 9.60 -17.43
N THR A 185 -1.57 9.40 -16.16
CA THR A 185 -1.85 10.39 -15.10
C THR A 185 -0.61 11.18 -14.70
N CYS A 186 0.52 10.51 -14.45
CA CYS A 186 1.72 11.16 -13.94
C CYS A 186 2.76 11.45 -15.02
N GLY A 187 2.84 10.59 -16.05
CA GLY A 187 3.78 10.79 -17.15
C GLY A 187 3.49 12.06 -17.95
N ASP A 188 2.22 12.28 -18.30
CA ASP A 188 1.85 13.46 -19.09
C ASP A 188 1.95 14.76 -18.26
N VAL A 189 1.58 14.73 -16.99
CA VAL A 189 1.75 15.88 -16.07
C VAL A 189 3.22 16.25 -15.90
N ASP A 190 4.11 15.28 -15.71
CA ASP A 190 5.56 15.52 -15.56
C ASP A 190 6.18 16.06 -16.85
N LYS A 191 5.78 15.56 -18.03
CA LYS A 191 6.23 16.10 -19.32
C LYS A 191 5.83 17.57 -19.51
N VAL A 192 4.56 17.90 -19.25
CA VAL A 192 4.04 19.26 -19.37
C VAL A 192 4.76 20.19 -18.39
N THR A 193 4.91 19.78 -17.13
CA THR A 193 5.60 20.57 -16.09
C THR A 193 7.04 20.88 -16.47
N ARG A 194 7.79 19.90 -16.97
CA ARG A 194 9.19 20.09 -17.40
C ARG A 194 9.32 20.98 -18.62
N ASN A 195 8.43 20.82 -19.61
CA ASN A 195 8.43 21.70 -20.78
C ASN A 195 8.17 23.15 -20.36
N TYR A 196 7.18 23.39 -19.48
CA TYR A 196 6.90 24.71 -18.94
C TYR A 196 8.10 25.32 -18.20
N GLN A 197 8.76 24.55 -17.32
CA GLN A 197 9.96 25.00 -16.61
C GLN A 197 11.12 25.34 -17.56
N ARG A 198 11.32 24.56 -18.63
CA ARG A 198 12.31 24.85 -19.67
C ARG A 198 12.00 26.14 -20.43
N THR A 199 10.74 26.34 -20.85
CA THR A 199 10.34 27.57 -21.54
C THR A 199 10.42 28.81 -20.64
N LYS A 200 10.16 28.68 -19.34
CA LYS A 200 10.29 29.79 -18.38
C LYS A 200 11.76 30.15 -18.12
N ARG A 201 12.66 29.16 -18.09
CA ARG A 201 14.11 29.37 -17.95
C ARG A 201 14.76 29.94 -19.22
N ASN A 202 14.14 29.72 -20.38
CA ASN A 202 14.59 30.23 -21.68
C ASN A 202 13.86 31.51 -22.12
N LYS A 203 13.04 32.13 -21.26
CA LYS A 203 12.55 33.49 -21.50
C LYS A 203 13.65 34.47 -21.05
N PRO A 204 14.08 35.41 -21.91
CA PRO A 204 15.08 36.43 -21.56
C PRO A 204 14.59 37.33 -20.42
#